data_AF-A0A7X3GJN0-F1
#
_entry.id   AF-A0A7X3GJN0-F1
#
_cell.length_a   1.000
_cell.length_b   1.000
_cell.length_c   1.000
_cell.angle_alpha   90.00
_cell.angle_beta   90.00
_cell.angle_gamma   90.00
#
_symmetry.space_group_name_H-M   'P 1'
#
loop_
_entity.id
_entity.type
_entity.pdbx_description
1 polymer ?
#
loop_
_entity_poly.entity_id
_entity_poly.type
_entity_poly.pdbx_seq_one_letter_code
_entity_poly.pdbx_strand_id
1 'polypeptide(L)'
;MQDGSGPAVDPRAGGPYPNGAPIPADINQNGKMTHGGYAPFYLNDNFLANKTGKKGVPEFNANFNSAFVNPGHPAWYKALSDMTIKNDTVSGIREIVTSGYGAGYGLDGLFLDTLETSAPNSWTSATDANQSEFEWTAPGTQAFVRKLANDYPSSLIVGNRGLFFYTPELPMYLYTLRPYVDFVLFESYRLDSGASQNFNPQVFNDNKYNYAQKLLAEADRPDGFRVLSLGYAEGPDGAKLKQMLSGKTAPSKLLLDDVDETVSQMGMLHYMTNQLVSSVNTFVLDHMPKAAKPPAWGSTKLPSVWGQPYDAPRIGVQSAEVQDGTLTVGWDVAHSMARPISYSLYVKEGKPFDYAADLKGQSTMFVDALPLNVPAAYRATTDAAQRFPYKASIKGIEAGKTYYVLIRARNAKGQYEANQHAIEVRG
;
A
#
# COMPACT_ATOMS: atom_id res chain seq x y z
N MET A 1 12.64 39.17 1.65
CA MET A 1 13.01 37.79 2.04
C MET A 1 11.71 37.05 2.25
N GLN A 2 11.46 35.99 1.46
CA GLN A 2 10.22 35.21 1.52
C GLN A 2 10.15 34.48 2.86
N ASP A 3 9.02 34.55 3.56
CA ASP A 3 8.81 34.01 4.91
C ASP A 3 8.38 32.53 4.95
N GLY A 4 8.37 31.85 3.78
CA GLY A 4 8.65 30.41 3.70
C GLY A 4 7.68 29.48 4.43
N SER A 5 6.39 29.79 4.42
CA SER A 5 5.33 28.91 4.92
C SER A 5 4.50 28.32 3.79
N GLY A 6 4.37 27.00 3.71
CA GLY A 6 3.37 26.34 2.88
C GLY A 6 1.94 26.59 3.34
N PRO A 7 0.96 26.27 2.48
CA PRO A 7 -0.42 26.53 2.85
C PRO A 7 -0.81 25.67 4.05
N ALA A 8 -1.54 26.27 4.98
CA ALA A 8 -2.31 25.59 6.01
C ALA A 8 -3.75 25.27 5.54
N VAL A 9 -4.06 25.62 4.29
CA VAL A 9 -5.40 25.54 3.67
C VAL A 9 -5.26 25.10 2.23
N ASP A 10 -6.17 24.24 1.76
CA ASP A 10 -6.26 23.84 0.36
C ASP A 10 -6.07 25.03 -0.62
N PRO A 11 -4.97 25.06 -1.38
CA PRO A 11 -4.67 26.16 -2.30
C PRO A 11 -5.39 26.02 -3.65
N ARG A 12 -6.14 24.94 -3.88
CA ARG A 12 -6.89 24.72 -5.13
C ARG A 12 -8.01 25.75 -5.28
N ALA A 13 -8.29 26.15 -6.52
CA ALA A 13 -9.41 27.06 -6.82
C ALA A 13 -10.74 26.42 -6.38
N GLY A 14 -11.48 27.13 -5.53
CA GLY A 14 -12.72 26.62 -4.95
C GLY A 14 -12.53 25.65 -3.79
N GLY A 15 -11.31 25.38 -3.31
CA GLY A 15 -11.12 24.67 -2.04
C GLY A 15 -11.47 25.53 -0.82
N PRO A 16 -11.63 24.91 0.37
CA PRO A 16 -11.68 23.47 0.63
C PRO A 16 -13.11 22.92 0.48
N TYR A 17 -13.30 21.86 -0.32
CA TYR A 17 -14.56 21.11 -0.42
C TYR A 17 -14.30 19.62 -0.64
N PRO A 18 -15.28 18.75 -0.29
CA PRO A 18 -15.17 17.29 -0.39
C PRO A 18 -15.00 16.76 -1.84
N ASN A 19 -15.11 17.62 -2.85
CA ASN A 19 -14.98 17.32 -4.28
C ASN A 19 -13.97 18.28 -4.94
N GLY A 20 -12.78 18.39 -4.36
CA GLY A 20 -11.74 19.29 -4.85
C GLY A 20 -11.40 19.04 -6.32
N ALA A 21 -10.92 20.08 -7.00
CA ALA A 21 -10.32 19.92 -8.32
C ALA A 21 -9.20 18.85 -8.26
N PRO A 22 -8.87 18.16 -9.37
CA PRO A 22 -7.77 17.20 -9.40
C PRO A 22 -6.51 17.75 -8.72
N ILE A 23 -5.85 16.94 -7.89
CA ILE A 23 -4.65 17.35 -7.14
C ILE A 23 -3.58 17.85 -8.13
N PRO A 24 -3.24 19.16 -8.13
CA PRO A 24 -2.23 19.68 -9.05
C PRO A 24 -0.87 19.04 -8.79
N ALA A 25 -0.10 18.82 -9.87
CA ALA A 25 1.25 18.26 -9.77
C ALA A 25 2.25 19.24 -9.09
N ASP A 26 1.90 20.52 -9.04
CA ASP A 26 2.76 21.65 -8.67
C ASP A 26 2.14 22.53 -7.58
N ILE A 27 1.51 21.91 -6.57
CA ILE A 27 0.98 22.66 -5.42
C ILE A 27 2.08 23.55 -4.81
N ASN A 28 1.82 24.86 -4.77
CA ASN A 28 2.74 25.83 -4.19
C ASN A 28 2.89 25.56 -2.69
N GLN A 29 4.02 24.97 -2.30
CA GLN A 29 4.43 24.70 -0.93
C GLN A 29 4.76 25.97 -0.13
N ASN A 30 4.50 27.17 -0.65
CA ASN A 30 4.61 28.47 0.01
C ASN A 30 3.25 29.21 0.08
N GLY A 31 2.14 28.48 0.15
CA GLY A 31 0.78 29.02 0.21
C GLY A 31 0.49 29.89 1.44
N LYS A 32 -0.67 30.56 1.45
CA LYS A 32 -0.97 31.60 2.46
C LYS A 32 -1.17 31.02 3.87
N MET A 33 -0.62 31.73 4.85
CA MET A 33 -0.81 31.50 6.28
C MET A 33 -2.28 31.52 6.69
N THR A 34 -2.63 30.68 7.66
CA THR A 34 -3.85 30.86 8.44
C THR A 34 -3.59 31.82 9.59
N HIS A 35 -4.43 32.84 9.70
CA HIS A 35 -4.43 33.76 10.83
C HIS A 35 -4.84 33.01 12.10
N GLY A 36 -4.03 33.06 13.17
CA GLY A 36 -4.38 32.36 14.41
C GLY A 36 -3.26 32.23 15.47
N GLY A 37 -2.00 32.51 15.12
CA GLY A 37 -0.86 32.41 16.05
C GLY A 37 -0.27 31.00 16.18
N TYR A 38 -0.79 30.02 15.44
CA TYR A 38 -0.24 28.67 15.36
C TYR A 38 0.83 28.55 14.27
N ALA A 39 1.63 27.48 14.35
CA ALA A 39 2.62 27.17 13.34
C ALA A 39 1.94 26.93 11.97
N PRO A 40 2.61 27.31 10.86
CA PRO A 40 2.00 27.39 9.54
C PRO A 40 1.67 26.06 8.88
N PHE A 41 2.14 24.96 9.46
CA PHE A 41 1.90 23.61 8.96
C PHE A 41 0.68 22.96 9.59
N TYR A 42 0.02 23.58 10.57
CA TYR A 42 -1.22 23.06 11.11
C TYR A 42 -2.40 23.37 10.18
N LEU A 43 -3.14 22.33 9.80
CA LEU A 43 -4.25 22.45 8.86
C LEU A 43 -5.46 23.14 9.50
N ASN A 44 -6.18 23.95 8.70
CA ASN A 44 -7.40 24.66 9.11
C ASN A 44 -8.42 24.74 7.94
N ASP A 45 -8.62 23.65 7.20
CA ASP A 45 -9.47 23.58 6.00
C ASP A 45 -10.96 23.51 6.36
N ASN A 46 -11.33 22.67 7.32
CA ASN A 46 -12.72 22.36 7.62
C ASN A 46 -13.46 23.61 8.08
N PHE A 47 -12.85 24.43 8.94
CA PHE A 47 -13.45 25.70 9.35
C PHE A 47 -13.76 26.61 8.16
N LEU A 48 -12.89 26.65 7.15
CA LEU A 48 -13.11 27.47 5.97
C LEU A 48 -14.22 26.88 5.08
N ALA A 49 -14.23 25.55 4.91
CA ALA A 49 -15.18 24.80 4.09
C ALA A 49 -16.63 24.91 4.58
N ASN A 50 -16.85 24.60 5.86
CA ASN A 50 -18.20 24.31 6.38
C ASN A 50 -18.48 24.98 7.73
N LYS A 51 -17.56 25.81 8.24
CA LYS A 51 -17.65 26.49 9.55
C LYS A 51 -17.66 25.54 10.75
N THR A 52 -17.31 24.26 10.56
CA THR A 52 -17.04 23.33 11.66
C THR A 52 -15.70 23.69 12.32
N GLY A 53 -15.66 23.75 13.65
CA GLY A 53 -14.47 24.16 14.39
C GLY A 53 -14.39 25.68 14.67
N LYS A 54 -13.18 26.21 14.82
CA LYS A 54 -12.95 27.63 15.16
C LYS A 54 -11.96 28.28 14.19
N LYS A 55 -12.23 29.51 13.77
CA LYS A 55 -11.35 30.29 12.88
C LYS A 55 -9.94 30.36 13.47
N GLY A 56 -8.94 29.94 12.70
CA GLY A 56 -7.54 30.08 13.08
C GLY A 56 -7.08 29.10 14.15
N VAL A 57 -7.87 28.07 14.43
CA VAL A 57 -7.50 26.98 15.33
C VAL A 57 -7.28 25.73 14.47
N PRO A 58 -6.17 24.99 14.66
CA PRO A 58 -5.92 23.76 13.93
C PRO A 58 -7.09 22.77 14.02
N GLU A 59 -7.32 21.98 12.97
CA GLU A 59 -8.17 20.80 13.11
C GLU A 59 -7.47 19.70 13.91
N PHE A 60 -8.24 19.03 14.77
CA PHE A 60 -7.76 17.94 15.61
C PHE A 60 -8.46 16.64 15.24
N ASN A 61 -7.69 15.55 15.25
CA ASN A 61 -8.22 14.22 15.37
C ASN A 61 -8.83 14.06 16.77
N ALA A 62 -10.14 13.84 16.86
CA ALA A 62 -10.88 13.70 18.10
C ALA A 62 -10.53 12.42 18.89
N ASN A 63 -10.04 11.36 18.22
CA ASN A 63 -9.69 10.11 18.89
C ASN A 63 -8.34 10.18 19.61
N PHE A 64 -7.37 10.88 19.01
CA PHE A 64 -5.99 10.96 19.51
C PHE A 64 -5.62 12.34 20.07
N ASN A 65 -6.51 13.32 19.92
CA ASN A 65 -6.30 14.71 20.32
C ASN A 65 -5.01 15.31 19.73
N SER A 66 -4.71 14.98 18.48
CA SER A 66 -3.57 15.46 17.71
C SER A 66 -4.01 16.39 16.58
N ALA A 67 -3.27 17.46 16.33
CA ALA A 67 -3.56 18.38 15.24
C ALA A 67 -3.13 17.79 13.90
N PHE A 68 -3.96 17.94 12.86
CA PHE A 68 -3.56 17.59 11.50
C PHE A 68 -2.49 18.56 10.99
N VAL A 69 -1.57 18.04 10.17
CA VAL A 69 -0.43 18.79 9.65
C VAL A 69 -0.31 18.64 8.13
N ASN A 70 0.17 19.68 7.46
CA ASN A 70 0.67 19.60 6.08
C ASN A 70 2.10 19.01 6.13
N PRO A 71 2.31 17.72 5.78
CA PRO A 71 3.64 17.12 5.93
C PRO A 71 4.67 17.72 4.97
N GLY A 72 4.21 18.27 3.84
CA GLY A 72 5.05 18.91 2.84
C GLY A 72 5.53 20.31 3.21
N HIS A 73 5.08 20.87 4.33
CA HIS A 73 5.49 22.19 4.75
C HIS A 73 6.95 22.18 5.26
N PRO A 74 7.87 23.02 4.74
CA PRO A 74 9.30 22.98 5.13
C PRO A 74 9.56 23.16 6.63
N ALA A 75 8.85 24.08 7.29
CA ALA A 75 8.93 24.26 8.75
C ALA A 75 8.47 23.04 9.56
N TRP A 76 7.60 22.16 9.01
CA TRP A 76 7.23 20.92 9.68
C TRP A 76 8.38 19.93 9.71
N TYR A 77 9.03 19.71 8.56
CA TYR A 77 10.23 18.88 8.49
C TYR A 77 11.30 19.38 9.47
N LYS A 78 11.53 20.71 9.48
CA LYS A 78 12.49 21.31 10.42
C LYS A 78 12.09 21.07 11.87
N ALA A 79 10.83 21.30 12.23
CA ALA A 79 10.34 21.09 13.58
C ALA A 79 10.54 19.63 14.02
N LEU A 80 10.07 18.66 13.24
CA LEU A 80 10.25 17.23 13.53
C LEU A 80 11.72 16.80 13.57
N SER A 81 12.56 17.39 12.73
CA SER A 81 13.98 17.02 12.66
C SER A 81 14.77 17.49 13.87
N ASP A 82 14.45 18.68 14.38
CA ASP A 82 15.23 19.34 15.42
C ASP A 82 14.76 19.04 16.85
N MET A 83 13.55 18.49 17.04
CA MET A 83 13.05 18.11 18.37
C MET A 83 14.02 17.17 19.10
N THR A 84 14.06 17.33 20.42
CA THR A 84 14.79 16.44 21.33
C THR A 84 13.94 16.09 22.54
N ILE A 85 14.07 14.87 23.05
CA ILE A 85 13.35 14.40 24.24
C ILE A 85 13.56 15.35 25.43
N LYS A 86 14.76 15.94 25.54
CA LYS A 86 15.14 16.85 26.63
C LYS A 86 14.37 18.17 26.60
N ASN A 87 14.19 18.76 25.42
CA ASN A 87 13.62 20.10 25.29
C ASN A 87 12.13 20.07 24.91
N ASP A 88 11.71 19.05 24.17
CA ASP A 88 10.40 18.97 23.53
C ASP A 88 9.54 17.81 24.06
N THR A 89 10.08 17.01 24.99
CA THR A 89 9.46 15.79 25.57
C THR A 89 9.14 14.68 24.56
N VAL A 90 9.56 14.87 23.30
CA VAL A 90 9.45 13.91 22.19
C VAL A 90 10.75 13.98 21.39
N SER A 91 11.24 12.82 20.96
CA SER A 91 12.45 12.72 20.13
C SER A 91 12.16 13.09 18.69
N GLY A 92 12.96 13.99 18.12
CA GLY A 92 12.93 14.32 16.70
C GLY A 92 13.71 13.34 15.83
N ILE A 93 13.58 13.48 14.52
CA ILE A 93 14.16 12.55 13.54
C ILE A 93 15.67 12.40 13.74
N ARG A 94 16.41 13.51 13.89
CA ARG A 94 17.86 13.46 14.06
C ARG A 94 18.27 12.78 15.35
N GLU A 95 17.55 13.00 16.44
CA GLU A 95 17.85 12.35 17.72
C GLU A 95 17.59 10.84 17.65
N ILE A 96 16.59 10.43 16.88
CA ILE A 96 16.25 9.01 16.66
C ILE A 96 17.33 8.30 15.84
N VAL A 97 17.67 8.80 14.64
CA VAL A 97 18.49 8.03 13.68
C VAL A 97 19.98 8.35 13.69
N THR A 98 20.40 9.42 14.35
CA THR A 98 21.82 9.78 14.44
C THR A 98 22.37 9.51 15.83
N SER A 99 23.69 9.34 15.94
CA SER A 99 24.39 9.18 17.23
C SER A 99 24.96 10.50 17.79
N GLY A 100 24.90 11.59 17.01
CA GLY A 100 25.58 12.86 17.31
C GLY A 100 24.67 14.04 17.66
N TYR A 101 23.35 13.85 17.73
CA TYR A 101 22.38 14.91 18.01
C TYR A 101 21.43 14.51 19.14
N GLY A 102 21.18 15.43 20.08
CA GLY A 102 20.34 15.15 21.25
C GLY A 102 20.89 13.99 22.08
N ALA A 103 20.01 13.05 22.48
CA ALA A 103 20.36 11.77 23.10
C ALA A 103 21.08 10.79 22.15
N GLY A 104 20.95 10.98 20.84
CA GLY A 104 21.70 10.25 19.82
C GLY A 104 21.47 8.74 19.82
N TYR A 105 20.21 8.30 19.66
CA TYR A 105 19.85 6.88 19.80
C TYR A 105 20.44 5.99 18.70
N GLY A 106 20.71 6.52 17.51
CA GLY A 106 21.27 5.76 16.39
C GLY A 106 20.41 4.57 15.97
N LEU A 107 19.08 4.71 16.01
CA LEU A 107 18.15 3.66 15.60
C LEU A 107 18.20 3.43 14.08
N ASP A 108 17.93 2.19 13.67
CA ASP A 108 18.03 1.75 12.27
C ASP A 108 16.99 2.37 11.33
N GLY A 109 15.94 3.02 11.86
CA GLY A 109 14.85 3.48 11.00
C GLY A 109 13.80 4.33 11.68
N LEU A 110 12.82 4.72 10.88
CA LEU A 110 11.69 5.57 11.22
C LEU A 110 10.38 4.84 10.91
N PHE A 111 9.46 4.90 11.86
CA PHE A 111 8.07 4.49 11.66
C PHE A 111 7.20 5.74 11.49
N LEU A 112 6.62 5.90 10.30
CA LEU A 112 5.84 7.06 9.90
C LEU A 112 4.35 6.77 10.07
N ASP A 113 3.80 7.23 11.19
CA ASP A 113 2.35 7.15 11.43
C ASP A 113 1.58 8.32 10.80
N THR A 114 0.26 8.21 10.70
CA THR A 114 -0.67 9.28 10.26
C THR A 114 -0.49 9.80 8.83
N LEU A 115 0.12 8.99 7.95
CA LEU A 115 0.18 9.25 6.50
C LEU A 115 -1.22 9.40 5.87
N GLU A 116 -2.26 8.89 6.56
CA GLU A 116 -3.68 9.03 6.20
C GLU A 116 -4.21 10.47 6.28
N THR A 117 -3.43 11.44 6.78
CA THR A 117 -3.81 12.86 6.65
C THR A 117 -4.11 13.23 5.19
N SER A 118 -3.43 12.61 4.22
CA SER A 118 -3.67 12.80 2.79
C SER A 118 -4.76 11.89 2.20
N ALA A 119 -5.64 11.29 3.01
CA ALA A 119 -6.70 10.41 2.54
C ALA A 119 -7.70 11.11 1.61
N PRO A 120 -8.42 10.36 0.75
CA PRO A 120 -9.44 10.93 -0.12
C PRO A 120 -10.49 11.72 0.65
N ASN A 121 -10.79 12.91 0.15
CA ASN A 121 -11.78 13.77 0.79
C ASN A 121 -13.15 13.09 0.90
N SER A 122 -13.49 12.21 -0.05
CA SER A 122 -14.73 11.44 -0.07
C SER A 122 -14.88 10.40 1.04
N TRP A 123 -13.85 10.13 1.84
CA TRP A 123 -13.91 9.14 2.93
C TRP A 123 -14.45 9.72 4.24
N THR A 124 -14.48 11.04 4.36
CA THR A 124 -15.06 11.73 5.51
C THR A 124 -15.99 12.84 5.04
N SER A 125 -16.72 13.40 5.98
CA SER A 125 -17.70 14.45 5.75
C SER A 125 -17.76 15.39 6.94
N ALA A 126 -18.49 16.50 6.78
CA ALA A 126 -18.72 17.46 7.85
C ALA A 126 -19.40 16.88 9.12
N THR A 127 -20.00 15.68 9.03
CA THR A 127 -20.64 15.01 10.16
C THR A 127 -19.71 14.05 10.91
N ASP A 128 -18.53 13.75 10.35
CA ASP A 128 -17.58 12.85 10.99
C ASP A 128 -16.80 13.55 12.10
N ALA A 129 -16.62 12.87 13.23
CA ALA A 129 -15.85 13.39 14.36
C ALA A 129 -14.37 13.64 14.01
N ASN A 130 -13.88 12.98 12.95
CA ASN A 130 -12.53 13.11 12.41
C ASN A 130 -12.57 13.49 10.93
N GLN A 131 -13.26 14.58 10.57
CA GLN A 131 -13.27 15.08 9.19
C GLN A 131 -11.83 15.36 8.71
N SER A 132 -11.38 14.63 7.69
CA SER A 132 -10.04 14.71 7.12
C SER A 132 -10.12 14.92 5.60
N GLU A 133 -10.43 16.14 5.20
CA GLU A 133 -10.57 16.54 3.78
C GLU A 133 -9.29 17.23 3.26
N PHE A 134 -8.12 16.61 3.51
CA PHE A 134 -6.80 17.16 3.20
C PHE A 134 -6.04 16.38 2.12
N GLU A 135 -6.74 15.74 1.18
CA GLU A 135 -6.13 14.93 0.10
C GLU A 135 -5.06 15.71 -0.70
N TRP A 136 -5.22 17.04 -0.81
CA TRP A 136 -4.31 17.95 -1.50
C TRP A 136 -2.89 17.94 -0.88
N THR A 137 -2.72 17.45 0.35
CA THR A 137 -1.41 17.32 0.99
C THR A 137 -0.57 16.17 0.40
N ALA A 138 -1.16 15.27 -0.42
CA ALA A 138 -0.49 14.09 -0.96
C ALA A 138 0.87 14.36 -1.67
N PRO A 139 1.02 15.40 -2.53
CA PRO A 139 2.33 15.71 -3.13
C PRO A 139 3.36 16.15 -2.08
N GLY A 140 2.90 16.88 -1.06
CA GLY A 140 3.71 17.30 0.09
C GLY A 140 4.16 16.11 0.93
N THR A 141 3.27 15.16 1.19
CA THR A 141 3.57 13.90 1.88
C THR A 141 4.63 13.09 1.11
N GLN A 142 4.49 12.95 -0.22
CA GLN A 142 5.53 12.30 -1.03
C GLN A 142 6.86 13.05 -0.95
N ALA A 143 6.86 14.38 -1.05
CA ALA A 143 8.07 15.18 -0.94
C ALA A 143 8.77 15.02 0.42
N PHE A 144 7.99 14.93 1.51
CA PHE A 144 8.48 14.67 2.86
C PHE A 144 9.16 13.30 2.96
N VAL A 145 8.48 12.22 2.55
CA VAL A 145 9.04 10.85 2.62
C VAL A 145 10.27 10.71 1.72
N ARG A 146 10.24 11.27 0.50
CA ARG A 146 11.41 11.33 -0.38
C ARG A 146 12.58 12.06 0.26
N LYS A 147 12.31 13.16 0.97
CA LYS A 147 13.35 13.91 1.68
C LYS A 147 13.96 13.08 2.81
N LEU A 148 13.15 12.32 3.55
CA LEU A 148 13.66 11.38 4.57
C LEU A 148 14.58 10.33 3.95
N ALA A 149 14.15 9.68 2.87
CA ALA A 149 14.95 8.68 2.17
C ALA A 149 16.29 9.24 1.65
N ASN A 150 16.30 10.50 1.19
CA ASN A 150 17.51 11.16 0.70
C ASN A 150 18.45 11.62 1.83
N ASP A 151 17.89 12.17 2.92
CA ASP A 151 18.68 12.70 4.03
C ASP A 151 19.24 11.58 4.93
N TYR A 152 18.55 10.43 4.98
CA TYR A 152 18.91 9.26 5.78
C TYR A 152 18.88 7.96 4.95
N PRO A 153 19.75 7.82 3.94
CA PRO A 153 19.70 6.70 2.99
C PRO A 153 20.03 5.33 3.58
N SER A 154 20.56 5.28 4.81
CA SER A 154 20.82 4.03 5.54
C SER A 154 19.70 3.66 6.51
N SER A 155 18.71 4.53 6.70
CA SER A 155 17.61 4.30 7.63
C SER A 155 16.47 3.58 6.94
N LEU A 156 15.90 2.58 7.60
CA LEU A 156 14.65 1.95 7.18
C LEU A 156 13.49 2.94 7.34
N ILE A 157 12.62 3.02 6.34
CA ILE A 157 11.40 3.83 6.38
C ILE A 157 10.19 2.91 6.32
N VAL A 158 9.41 2.92 7.40
CA VAL A 158 8.15 2.17 7.52
C VAL A 158 6.99 3.14 7.45
N GLY A 159 6.16 3.07 6.41
CA GLY A 159 4.92 3.84 6.34
C GLY A 159 3.75 3.08 6.99
N ASN A 160 3.05 3.69 7.94
CA ASN A 160 1.79 3.11 8.45
C ASN A 160 0.63 3.46 7.52
N ARG A 161 -0.05 2.44 6.99
CA ARG A 161 -1.18 2.56 6.07
C ARG A 161 -0.85 3.40 4.84
N GLY A 162 -1.57 4.52 4.61
CA GLY A 162 -1.47 5.30 3.39
C GLY A 162 -1.82 4.49 2.14
N LEU A 163 -2.70 3.49 2.25
CA LEU A 163 -2.94 2.48 1.21
C LEU A 163 -3.40 3.07 -0.13
N PHE A 164 -4.01 4.25 -0.09
CA PHE A 164 -4.41 5.01 -1.27
C PHE A 164 -3.25 5.46 -2.16
N PHE A 165 -2.01 5.58 -1.63
CA PHE A 165 -0.80 5.84 -2.44
C PHE A 165 -0.41 4.66 -3.35
N TYR A 166 -1.03 3.50 -3.17
CA TYR A 166 -0.76 2.26 -3.90
C TYR A 166 -2.00 1.74 -4.64
N THR A 167 -3.08 2.54 -4.67
CA THR A 167 -4.37 2.17 -5.26
C THR A 167 -4.61 2.98 -6.53
N PRO A 168 -4.49 2.39 -7.73
CA PRO A 168 -4.43 3.13 -8.99
C PRO A 168 -5.72 3.87 -9.37
N GLU A 169 -6.85 3.54 -8.74
CA GLU A 169 -8.12 4.25 -8.92
C GLU A 169 -8.17 5.59 -8.18
N LEU A 170 -7.26 5.82 -7.24
CA LEU A 170 -7.26 7.01 -6.40
C LEU A 170 -6.23 8.04 -6.91
N PRO A 171 -6.54 9.35 -6.89
CA PRO A 171 -5.64 10.40 -7.38
C PRO A 171 -4.23 10.37 -6.76
N MET A 172 -4.13 9.92 -5.51
CA MET A 172 -2.91 9.87 -4.72
C MET A 172 -1.89 8.86 -5.23
N TYR A 173 -2.31 7.90 -6.06
CA TYR A 173 -1.40 6.97 -6.72
C TYR A 173 -0.35 7.67 -7.60
N LEU A 174 -0.66 8.87 -8.11
CA LEU A 174 0.32 9.71 -8.82
C LEU A 174 1.48 10.13 -7.92
N TYR A 175 1.23 10.23 -6.61
CA TYR A 175 2.18 10.61 -5.58
C TYR A 175 2.63 9.41 -4.74
N THR A 176 2.68 8.22 -5.38
CA THR A 176 3.05 6.98 -4.70
C THR A 176 4.34 7.13 -3.88
N LEU A 177 4.34 6.54 -2.69
CA LEU A 177 5.49 6.52 -1.79
C LEU A 177 6.42 5.33 -2.04
N ARG A 178 6.03 4.42 -2.95
CA ARG A 178 6.69 3.13 -3.23
C ARG A 178 8.22 3.19 -3.26
N PRO A 179 8.87 4.07 -4.04
CA PRO A 179 10.34 4.08 -4.14
C PRO A 179 11.05 4.69 -2.93
N TYR A 180 10.32 5.14 -1.90
CA TYR A 180 10.87 5.89 -0.75
C TYR A 180 10.59 5.20 0.59
N VAL A 181 10.00 4.01 0.59
CA VAL A 181 9.71 3.23 1.80
C VAL A 181 10.27 1.82 1.66
N ASP A 182 10.77 1.25 2.75
CA ASP A 182 11.23 -0.14 2.81
C ASP A 182 10.10 -1.08 3.23
N PHE A 183 9.17 -0.56 4.04
CA PHE A 183 8.01 -1.29 4.51
C PHE A 183 6.74 -0.44 4.49
N VAL A 184 5.62 -1.11 4.27
CA VAL A 184 4.28 -0.55 4.51
C VAL A 184 3.57 -1.43 5.53
N LEU A 185 3.10 -0.84 6.63
CA LEU A 185 2.26 -1.52 7.61
C LEU A 185 0.79 -1.45 7.19
N PHE A 186 0.15 -2.61 7.03
CA PHE A 186 -1.29 -2.74 6.87
C PHE A 186 -1.93 -2.93 8.25
N GLU A 187 -2.51 -1.85 8.76
CA GLU A 187 -3.16 -1.83 10.07
C GLU A 187 -4.65 -1.49 9.93
N SER A 188 -5.60 -2.30 10.37
CA SER A 188 -5.48 -3.75 10.44
C SER A 188 -5.98 -4.37 9.13
N TYR A 189 -5.36 -5.48 8.74
CA TYR A 189 -5.80 -6.23 7.57
C TYR A 189 -7.10 -7.00 7.86
N ARG A 190 -7.17 -7.70 9.00
CA ARG A 190 -8.32 -8.52 9.40
C ARG A 190 -8.82 -8.20 10.80
N LEU A 191 -8.05 -8.45 11.86
CA LEU A 191 -8.51 -8.25 13.24
C LEU A 191 -8.56 -6.78 13.67
N ASP A 192 -9.70 -6.31 14.19
CA ASP A 192 -9.94 -4.92 14.61
C ASP A 192 -9.34 -4.63 15.99
N SER A 193 -8.97 -3.37 16.22
CA SER A 193 -8.45 -2.89 17.52
C SER A 193 -9.54 -2.62 18.58
N GLY A 194 -10.81 -2.74 18.22
CA GLY A 194 -11.95 -2.37 19.06
C GLY A 194 -12.40 -3.49 20.00
N ALA A 195 -12.99 -3.14 21.14
CA ALA A 195 -13.50 -4.12 22.10
C ALA A 195 -14.87 -4.73 21.70
N SER A 196 -15.59 -4.11 20.76
CA SER A 196 -16.97 -4.50 20.42
C SER A 196 -17.06 -5.70 19.46
N GLN A 197 -16.04 -5.93 18.65
CA GLN A 197 -16.01 -7.00 17.65
C GLN A 197 -14.57 -7.44 17.37
N ASN A 198 -14.38 -8.68 16.95
CA ASN A 198 -13.06 -9.19 16.57
C ASN A 198 -12.60 -8.66 15.20
N PHE A 199 -13.53 -8.54 14.25
CA PHE A 199 -13.33 -7.91 12.94
C PHE A 199 -14.68 -7.63 12.26
N ASN A 200 -14.70 -6.67 11.33
CA ASN A 200 -15.82 -6.47 10.40
C ASN A 200 -15.61 -7.28 9.10
N PRO A 201 -16.51 -8.22 8.74
CA PRO A 201 -16.36 -9.03 7.52
C PRO A 201 -16.33 -8.23 6.22
N GLN A 202 -17.09 -7.14 6.09
CA GLN A 202 -17.10 -6.31 4.89
C GLN A 202 -15.78 -5.55 4.75
N VAL A 203 -15.27 -4.98 5.84
CA VAL A 203 -13.96 -4.30 5.84
C VAL A 203 -12.84 -5.29 5.53
N PHE A 204 -12.86 -6.47 6.16
CA PHE A 204 -11.88 -7.52 5.85
C PHE A 204 -11.92 -7.94 4.38
N ASN A 205 -13.12 -8.10 3.80
CA ASN A 205 -13.25 -8.42 2.38
C ASN A 205 -12.68 -7.32 1.49
N ASP A 206 -12.94 -6.05 1.79
CA ASP A 206 -12.37 -4.93 1.03
C ASP A 206 -10.83 -4.91 1.18
N ASN A 207 -10.31 -5.12 2.39
CA ASN A 207 -8.87 -5.26 2.61
C ASN A 207 -8.27 -6.41 1.79
N LYS A 208 -8.90 -7.59 1.81
CA LYS A 208 -8.41 -8.82 1.15
C LYS A 208 -8.49 -8.77 -0.36
N TYR A 209 -9.64 -8.36 -0.89
CA TYR A 209 -9.98 -8.49 -2.31
C TYR A 209 -9.80 -7.21 -3.12
N ASN A 210 -9.50 -6.08 -2.46
CA ASN A 210 -9.25 -4.80 -3.12
C ASN A 210 -7.87 -4.23 -2.73
N TYR A 211 -7.69 -3.76 -1.49
CA TYR A 211 -6.48 -3.03 -1.11
C TYR A 211 -5.22 -3.89 -1.09
N ALA A 212 -5.26 -5.08 -0.47
CA ALA A 212 -4.09 -5.96 -0.38
C ALA A 212 -3.63 -6.42 -1.76
N GLN A 213 -4.55 -6.67 -2.69
CA GLN A 213 -4.23 -7.08 -4.07
C GLN A 213 -3.34 -6.03 -4.76
N LYS A 214 -3.72 -4.76 -4.64
CA LYS A 214 -3.03 -3.62 -5.25
C LYS A 214 -1.74 -3.29 -4.52
N LEU A 215 -1.78 -3.25 -3.19
CA LEU A 215 -0.60 -3.03 -2.36
C LEU A 215 0.50 -4.05 -2.64
N LEU A 216 0.14 -5.33 -2.72
CA LEU A 216 1.10 -6.41 -2.94
C LEU A 216 1.60 -6.45 -4.39
N ALA A 217 0.83 -5.95 -5.35
CA ALA A 217 1.31 -5.75 -6.71
C ALA A 217 2.37 -4.63 -6.79
N GLU A 218 2.24 -3.60 -5.97
CA GLU A 218 3.25 -2.55 -5.84
C GLU A 218 4.47 -3.01 -5.05
N ALA A 219 4.28 -3.85 -4.03
CA ALA A 219 5.33 -4.40 -3.18
C ALA A 219 6.34 -5.26 -3.96
N ASP A 220 5.88 -6.06 -4.93
CA ASP A 220 6.75 -6.96 -5.70
C ASP A 220 7.58 -6.24 -6.79
N ARG A 221 7.38 -4.94 -7.02
CA ARG A 221 8.12 -4.18 -8.04
C ARG A 221 9.61 -4.02 -7.65
N PRO A 222 10.51 -3.76 -8.63
CA PRO A 222 11.94 -3.60 -8.34
C PRO A 222 12.27 -2.47 -7.35
N ASP A 223 11.47 -1.40 -7.35
CA ASP A 223 11.52 -0.27 -6.42
C ASP A 223 10.47 -0.38 -5.30
N GLY A 224 9.95 -1.59 -5.07
CA GLY A 224 8.90 -1.88 -4.10
C GLY A 224 9.41 -2.04 -2.67
N PHE A 225 8.52 -2.53 -1.81
CA PHE A 225 8.71 -2.63 -0.37
C PHE A 225 8.20 -3.99 0.15
N ARG A 226 8.38 -4.26 1.44
CA ARG A 226 7.74 -5.41 2.11
C ARG A 226 6.51 -4.96 2.90
N VAL A 227 5.44 -5.75 2.85
CA VAL A 227 4.23 -5.46 3.62
C VAL A 227 4.34 -6.11 5.00
N LEU A 228 4.25 -5.27 6.03
CA LEU A 228 3.98 -5.67 7.41
C LEU A 228 2.45 -5.69 7.61
N SER A 229 1.96 -6.57 8.47
CA SER A 229 0.55 -6.60 8.87
C SER A 229 0.45 -6.63 10.40
N LEU A 230 -0.52 -5.90 10.95
CA LEU A 230 -0.81 -5.87 12.38
C LEU A 230 -2.23 -6.34 12.65
N GLY A 231 -2.37 -7.36 13.50
CA GLY A 231 -3.65 -7.87 14.01
C GLY A 231 -3.80 -7.60 15.51
N TYR A 232 -5.03 -7.33 15.94
CA TYR A 232 -5.35 -7.00 17.33
C TYR A 232 -6.15 -8.12 17.99
N ALA A 233 -5.62 -8.69 19.07
CA ALA A 233 -6.31 -9.64 19.94
C ALA A 233 -7.29 -8.92 20.87
N GLU A 234 -8.25 -8.22 20.27
CA GLU A 234 -9.31 -7.47 20.94
C GLU A 234 -10.68 -8.09 20.66
N GLY A 235 -11.76 -7.32 20.77
CA GLY A 235 -13.13 -7.82 20.67
C GLY A 235 -13.69 -8.41 21.98
N PRO A 236 -14.88 -9.02 21.93
CA PRO A 236 -15.64 -9.43 23.12
C PRO A 236 -14.90 -10.40 24.06
N ASP A 237 -13.99 -11.20 23.52
CA ASP A 237 -13.18 -12.16 24.26
C ASP A 237 -11.69 -11.76 24.34
N GLY A 238 -11.37 -10.47 24.17
CA GLY A 238 -9.98 -9.97 24.06
C GLY A 238 -9.05 -10.43 25.17
N ALA A 239 -9.51 -10.53 26.42
CA ALA A 239 -8.70 -11.04 27.53
C ALA A 239 -8.24 -12.50 27.31
N LYS A 240 -9.10 -13.36 26.77
CA LYS A 240 -8.76 -14.75 26.43
C LYS A 240 -7.82 -14.80 25.24
N LEU A 241 -8.06 -13.98 24.21
CA LEU A 241 -7.19 -13.92 23.03
C LEU A 241 -5.77 -13.48 23.41
N LYS A 242 -5.62 -12.50 24.31
CA LYS A 242 -4.31 -12.07 24.83
C LYS A 242 -3.58 -13.18 25.60
N GLN A 243 -4.30 -14.03 26.34
CA GLN A 243 -3.71 -15.20 26.98
C GLN A 243 -3.19 -16.20 25.94
N MET A 244 -3.93 -16.42 24.84
CA MET A 244 -3.49 -17.27 23.73
C MET A 244 -2.23 -16.71 23.05
N LEU A 245 -2.17 -15.39 22.80
CA LEU A 245 -0.97 -14.74 22.25
C LEU A 245 0.27 -15.00 23.13
N SER A 246 0.10 -14.98 24.46
CA SER A 246 1.19 -15.26 25.41
C SER A 246 1.49 -16.75 25.62
N GLY A 247 0.83 -17.66 24.90
CA GLY A 247 1.01 -19.11 25.02
C GLY A 247 0.45 -19.73 26.31
N LYS A 248 -0.35 -18.98 27.10
CA LYS A 248 -0.95 -19.49 28.34
C LYS A 248 -2.09 -20.47 28.09
N THR A 249 -2.72 -20.38 26.92
CA THR A 249 -3.83 -21.23 26.50
C THR A 249 -3.68 -21.61 25.02
N ALA A 250 -4.35 -22.68 24.61
CA ALA A 250 -4.30 -23.15 23.22
C ALA A 250 -4.85 -22.10 22.23
N PRO A 251 -4.29 -22.00 21.02
CA PRO A 251 -4.70 -21.04 20.02
C PRO A 251 -6.15 -21.28 19.57
N SER A 252 -6.91 -20.21 19.38
CA SER A 252 -8.25 -20.29 18.79
C SER A 252 -8.19 -20.30 17.26
N LYS A 253 -9.24 -20.83 16.62
CA LYS A 253 -9.38 -20.77 15.16
C LYS A 253 -9.32 -19.34 14.63
N LEU A 254 -9.84 -18.35 15.35
CA LEU A 254 -9.82 -16.95 14.96
C LEU A 254 -8.38 -16.44 14.72
N LEU A 255 -7.47 -16.70 15.67
CA LEU A 255 -6.07 -16.28 15.58
C LEU A 255 -5.29 -17.09 14.53
N LEU A 256 -5.58 -18.39 14.40
CA LEU A 256 -4.96 -19.23 13.36
C LEU A 256 -5.41 -18.83 11.95
N ASP A 257 -6.68 -18.48 11.77
CA ASP A 257 -7.19 -17.95 10.50
C ASP A 257 -6.53 -16.61 10.16
N ASP A 258 -6.23 -15.78 11.16
CA ASP A 258 -5.54 -14.51 10.94
C ASP A 258 -4.11 -14.72 10.43
N VAL A 259 -3.40 -15.69 11.01
CA VAL A 259 -2.07 -16.11 10.52
C VAL A 259 -2.17 -16.68 9.11
N ASP A 260 -3.15 -17.54 8.81
CA ASP A 260 -3.29 -18.10 7.47
C ASP A 260 -3.57 -17.00 6.42
N GLU A 261 -4.53 -16.14 6.69
CA GLU A 261 -4.95 -15.07 5.77
C GLU A 261 -3.83 -14.07 5.48
N THR A 262 -3.02 -13.72 6.48
CA THR A 262 -1.94 -12.72 6.33
C THR A 262 -0.64 -13.34 5.80
N VAL A 263 -0.19 -14.44 6.41
CA VAL A 263 1.11 -15.05 6.12
C VAL A 263 1.01 -16.05 4.97
N SER A 264 0.14 -17.05 5.08
CA SER A 264 0.05 -18.13 4.09
C SER A 264 -0.47 -17.63 2.75
N GLN A 265 -1.58 -16.89 2.77
CA GLN A 265 -2.31 -16.49 1.57
C GLN A 265 -1.71 -15.24 0.93
N MET A 266 -1.39 -14.21 1.73
CA MET A 266 -0.92 -12.92 1.22
C MET A 266 0.60 -12.73 1.30
N GLY A 267 1.32 -13.50 2.11
CA GLY A 267 2.77 -13.36 2.28
C GLY A 267 3.22 -12.07 2.94
N MET A 268 2.35 -11.49 3.77
CA MET A 268 2.69 -10.34 4.62
C MET A 268 3.51 -10.82 5.83
N LEU A 269 4.40 -9.95 6.32
CA LEU A 269 5.09 -10.17 7.60
C LEU A 269 4.15 -9.75 8.72
N HIS A 270 3.59 -10.73 9.43
CA HIS A 270 2.47 -10.48 10.35
C HIS A 270 2.90 -10.46 11.82
N TYR A 271 2.27 -9.58 12.60
CA TYR A 271 2.37 -9.55 14.05
C TYR A 271 0.99 -9.40 14.68
N MET A 272 0.78 -10.03 15.85
CA MET A 272 -0.45 -9.89 16.63
C MET A 272 -0.17 -9.32 18.02
N THR A 273 -0.95 -8.34 18.42
CA THR A 273 -0.77 -7.59 19.67
C THR A 273 -2.11 -7.18 20.30
N ASN A 274 -2.05 -6.35 21.33
CA ASN A 274 -3.22 -5.69 21.94
C ASN A 274 -3.37 -4.25 21.40
N GLN A 275 -4.50 -3.59 21.67
CA GLN A 275 -4.78 -2.23 21.20
C GLN A 275 -3.70 -1.19 21.59
N LEU A 276 -3.00 -1.42 22.70
CA LEU A 276 -1.94 -0.53 23.19
C LEU A 276 -0.56 -0.85 22.58
N VAL A 277 -0.48 -1.84 21.69
CA VAL A 277 0.76 -2.34 21.07
C VAL A 277 1.82 -2.71 22.14
N SER A 278 1.37 -3.22 23.29
CA SER A 278 2.25 -3.50 24.44
C SER A 278 2.48 -4.99 24.69
N SER A 279 1.84 -5.86 23.92
CA SER A 279 2.03 -7.31 24.02
C SER A 279 3.22 -7.76 23.19
N VAL A 280 4.27 -8.25 23.84
CA VAL A 280 5.43 -8.88 23.19
C VAL A 280 5.26 -10.40 23.21
N ASN A 281 5.22 -11.04 22.04
CA ASN A 281 4.98 -12.49 21.91
C ASN A 281 5.54 -13.07 20.59
N THR A 282 5.55 -14.39 20.47
CA THR A 282 6.03 -15.14 19.28
C THR A 282 4.90 -15.85 18.53
N PHE A 283 3.63 -15.56 18.84
CA PHE A 283 2.49 -16.37 18.41
C PHE A 283 2.48 -16.64 16.90
N VAL A 284 2.68 -15.60 16.07
CA VAL A 284 2.66 -15.74 14.61
C VAL A 284 3.81 -16.64 14.14
N LEU A 285 5.02 -16.47 14.69
CA LEU A 285 6.19 -17.28 14.34
C LEU A 285 5.98 -18.76 14.68
N ASP A 286 5.33 -19.03 15.81
CA ASP A 286 5.09 -20.39 16.30
C ASP A 286 3.98 -21.13 15.53
N HIS A 287 3.07 -20.38 14.88
CA HIS A 287 1.88 -20.93 14.24
C HIS A 287 1.83 -20.74 12.71
N MET A 288 2.79 -20.04 12.10
CA MET A 288 2.87 -19.91 10.65
C MET A 288 3.29 -21.25 9.98
N PRO A 289 2.89 -21.49 8.71
CA PRO A 289 3.33 -22.68 8.00
C PRO A 289 4.85 -22.75 7.84
N LYS A 290 5.42 -23.95 7.98
CA LYS A 290 6.87 -24.17 7.83
C LYS A 290 7.35 -24.13 6.37
N ALA A 291 6.44 -24.34 5.42
CA ALA A 291 6.77 -24.43 4.01
C ALA A 291 5.81 -23.56 3.19
N ALA A 292 6.36 -22.87 2.19
CA ALA A 292 5.58 -22.13 1.22
C ALA A 292 4.84 -23.08 0.26
N LYS A 293 3.66 -22.64 -0.17
CA LYS A 293 2.91 -23.23 -1.28
C LYS A 293 3.22 -22.46 -2.57
N PRO A 294 3.02 -23.08 -3.74
CA PRO A 294 3.00 -22.36 -5.01
C PRO A 294 2.10 -21.10 -4.97
N PRO A 295 2.39 -20.07 -5.78
CA PRO A 295 1.55 -18.88 -5.85
C PRO A 295 0.07 -19.18 -6.13
N ALA A 296 -0.81 -18.38 -5.56
CA ALA A 296 -2.23 -18.33 -5.91
C ALA A 296 -2.54 -17.01 -6.61
N TRP A 297 -3.23 -17.07 -7.75
CA TRP A 297 -3.62 -15.88 -8.51
C TRP A 297 -4.69 -15.09 -7.76
N GLY A 298 -4.55 -13.77 -7.83
CA GLY A 298 -5.47 -12.79 -7.28
C GLY A 298 -6.10 -11.93 -8.37
N SER A 299 -6.59 -10.76 -7.97
CA SER A 299 -7.08 -9.77 -8.92
C SER A 299 -6.96 -8.36 -8.36
N THR A 300 -6.30 -7.44 -9.07
CA THR A 300 -6.33 -6.00 -8.72
C THR A 300 -7.58 -5.29 -9.24
N LYS A 301 -8.50 -6.00 -9.92
CA LYS A 301 -9.75 -5.40 -10.40
C LYS A 301 -10.60 -4.99 -9.21
N LEU A 302 -11.09 -3.75 -9.21
CA LEU A 302 -12.02 -3.27 -8.19
C LEU A 302 -13.25 -4.20 -8.12
N PRO A 303 -13.61 -4.71 -6.93
CA PRO A 303 -14.85 -5.46 -6.75
C PRO A 303 -16.08 -4.65 -7.18
N SER A 304 -17.09 -5.34 -7.72
CA SER A 304 -18.33 -4.70 -8.19
C SER A 304 -19.17 -4.11 -7.04
N VAL A 305 -19.00 -4.65 -5.83
CA VAL A 305 -19.69 -4.23 -4.61
C VAL A 305 -18.67 -4.10 -3.49
N TRP A 306 -18.71 -2.98 -2.77
CA TRP A 306 -17.83 -2.77 -1.62
C TRP A 306 -18.02 -3.85 -0.55
N GLY A 307 -16.90 -4.31 0.02
CA GLY A 307 -16.89 -5.35 1.05
C GLY A 307 -17.30 -6.74 0.58
N GLN A 308 -17.28 -6.98 -0.73
CA GLN A 308 -17.49 -8.32 -1.33
C GLN A 308 -16.22 -8.82 -2.02
N PRO A 309 -16.02 -10.14 -2.11
CA PRO A 309 -14.99 -10.72 -2.94
C PRO A 309 -15.11 -10.30 -4.41
N TYR A 310 -13.99 -10.30 -5.15
CA TYR A 310 -14.05 -10.29 -6.61
C TYR A 310 -14.67 -11.60 -7.13
N ASP A 311 -15.30 -11.56 -8.31
CA ASP A 311 -16.00 -12.71 -8.90
C ASP A 311 -15.07 -13.91 -9.15
N ALA A 312 -13.87 -13.64 -9.68
CA ALA A 312 -12.84 -14.63 -9.95
C ALA A 312 -11.44 -13.99 -9.99
N PRO A 313 -10.38 -14.73 -9.63
CA PRO A 313 -9.01 -14.29 -9.86
C PRO A 313 -8.70 -14.20 -11.36
N ARG A 314 -7.79 -13.31 -11.75
CA ARG A 314 -7.34 -13.14 -13.14
C ARG A 314 -6.08 -13.97 -13.38
N ILE A 315 -6.27 -15.22 -13.80
CA ILE A 315 -5.23 -16.26 -13.86
C ILE A 315 -4.40 -16.18 -15.15
N GLY A 316 -3.08 -16.02 -15.00
CA GLY A 316 -2.15 -16.10 -16.13
C GLY A 316 -2.22 -14.88 -17.03
N VAL A 317 -1.97 -15.08 -18.33
CA VAL A 317 -2.16 -14.03 -19.34
C VAL A 317 -3.65 -13.70 -19.46
N GLN A 318 -3.97 -12.41 -19.48
CA GLN A 318 -5.34 -11.91 -19.56
C GLN A 318 -5.58 -11.09 -20.82
N SER A 319 -4.53 -10.46 -21.35
CA SER A 319 -4.54 -9.83 -22.66
C SER A 319 -3.29 -10.24 -23.42
N ALA A 320 -3.43 -10.52 -24.71
CA ALA A 320 -2.32 -10.81 -25.61
C ALA A 320 -2.64 -10.23 -26.99
N GLU A 321 -1.82 -9.29 -27.45
CA GLU A 321 -2.02 -8.60 -28.73
C GLU A 321 -0.71 -8.61 -29.52
N VAL A 322 -0.80 -8.84 -30.82
CA VAL A 322 0.35 -8.75 -31.73
C VAL A 322 0.19 -7.53 -32.61
N GLN A 323 1.23 -6.71 -32.64
CA GLN A 323 1.33 -5.57 -33.55
C GLN A 323 2.78 -5.47 -34.06
N ASP A 324 2.96 -5.38 -35.38
CA ASP A 324 4.26 -5.22 -36.03
C ASP A 324 5.34 -6.20 -35.52
N GLY A 325 4.97 -7.49 -35.41
CA GLY A 325 5.82 -8.56 -34.93
C GLY A 325 6.18 -8.51 -33.44
N THR A 326 5.47 -7.68 -32.67
CA THR A 326 5.63 -7.53 -31.22
C THR A 326 4.39 -8.07 -30.49
N LEU A 327 4.58 -9.10 -29.68
CA LEU A 327 3.58 -9.59 -28.73
C LEU A 327 3.59 -8.70 -27.48
N THR A 328 2.42 -8.21 -27.10
CA THR A 328 2.21 -7.46 -25.88
C THR A 328 1.24 -8.21 -24.98
N VAL A 329 1.67 -8.53 -23.75
CA VAL A 329 0.90 -9.31 -22.78
C VAL A 329 0.59 -8.51 -21.53
N GLY A 330 -0.59 -8.71 -20.95
CA GLY A 330 -1.03 -8.16 -19.68
C GLY A 330 -1.53 -9.26 -18.75
N TRP A 331 -1.19 -9.16 -17.46
CA TRP A 331 -1.53 -10.16 -16.44
C TRP A 331 -1.68 -9.52 -15.06
N ASP A 332 -2.26 -10.27 -14.13
CA ASP A 332 -2.55 -9.80 -12.78
C ASP A 332 -1.57 -10.32 -11.71
N VAL A 333 -1.87 -10.03 -10.45
CA VAL A 333 -1.07 -10.37 -9.28
C VAL A 333 -1.29 -11.83 -8.85
N ALA A 334 -0.25 -12.44 -8.29
CA ALA A 334 -0.32 -13.70 -7.57
C ALA A 334 0.35 -13.52 -6.20
N HIS A 335 0.01 -14.40 -5.25
CA HIS A 335 0.43 -14.27 -3.85
C HIS A 335 0.98 -15.59 -3.33
N SER A 336 1.98 -15.49 -2.45
CA SER A 336 2.56 -16.63 -1.73
C SER A 336 3.26 -16.11 -0.49
N MET A 337 3.35 -16.94 0.55
CA MET A 337 4.22 -16.71 1.70
C MET A 337 5.68 -16.41 1.31
N ALA A 338 6.15 -16.97 0.19
CA ALA A 338 7.51 -16.77 -0.31
C ALA A 338 7.58 -15.65 -1.37
N ARG A 339 7.58 -14.38 -0.94
CA ARG A 339 7.74 -13.21 -1.83
C ARG A 339 9.23 -12.86 -2.07
N PRO A 340 9.59 -12.17 -3.16
CA PRO A 340 8.72 -11.62 -4.22
C PRO A 340 8.20 -12.69 -5.21
N ILE A 341 7.16 -12.33 -5.95
CA ILE A 341 6.63 -13.15 -7.05
C ILE A 341 7.24 -12.72 -8.38
N SER A 342 7.67 -13.71 -9.17
CA SER A 342 8.18 -13.54 -10.53
C SER A 342 7.26 -14.22 -11.54
N TYR A 343 7.26 -13.76 -12.79
CA TYR A 343 6.37 -14.28 -13.83
C TYR A 343 7.17 -14.70 -15.05
N SER A 344 6.95 -15.92 -15.51
CA SER A 344 7.61 -16.45 -16.70
C SER A 344 6.63 -16.49 -17.87
N LEU A 345 7.09 -16.08 -19.05
CA LEU A 345 6.34 -16.18 -20.30
C LEU A 345 6.81 -17.38 -21.11
N TYR A 346 5.84 -18.12 -21.65
CA TYR A 346 6.02 -19.18 -22.62
C TYR A 346 5.22 -18.81 -23.88
N VAL A 347 5.87 -18.89 -25.04
CA VAL A 347 5.22 -18.71 -26.34
C VAL A 347 5.52 -19.92 -27.20
N LYS A 348 4.49 -20.55 -27.73
CA LYS A 348 4.59 -21.75 -28.57
C LYS A 348 3.89 -21.54 -29.91
N GLU A 349 4.55 -21.92 -30.99
CA GLU A 349 4.00 -21.83 -32.35
C GLU A 349 3.15 -23.07 -32.71
N GLY A 350 2.07 -22.84 -33.44
CA GLY A 350 1.35 -23.84 -34.23
C GLY A 350 0.34 -24.70 -33.48
N LYS A 351 0.66 -25.20 -32.27
CA LYS A 351 -0.23 -26.09 -31.50
C LYS A 351 -0.30 -25.74 -30.00
N PRO A 352 -1.42 -26.01 -29.31
CA PRO A 352 -1.55 -25.79 -27.87
C PRO A 352 -0.46 -26.47 -27.05
N PHE A 353 -0.22 -25.97 -25.84
CA PHE A 353 0.73 -26.57 -24.90
C PHE A 353 0.34 -27.99 -24.49
N ASP A 354 1.33 -28.87 -24.36
CA ASP A 354 1.20 -30.11 -23.61
C ASP A 354 1.71 -29.85 -22.19
N TYR A 355 0.80 -29.81 -21.21
CA TYR A 355 1.12 -29.47 -19.83
C TYR A 355 1.79 -30.60 -19.05
N ALA A 356 1.83 -31.81 -19.60
CA ALA A 356 2.59 -32.93 -19.03
C ALA A 356 4.07 -32.92 -19.49
N ALA A 357 4.37 -32.21 -20.58
CA ALA A 357 5.72 -32.06 -21.11
C ALA A 357 6.43 -30.81 -20.55
N ASP A 358 7.74 -30.71 -20.80
CA ASP A 358 8.51 -29.51 -20.48
C ASP A 358 7.98 -28.30 -21.28
N LEU A 359 7.39 -27.32 -20.59
CA LEU A 359 6.88 -26.10 -21.19
C LEU A 359 7.98 -25.28 -21.87
N LYS A 360 9.18 -25.25 -21.28
CA LYS A 360 10.28 -24.46 -21.84
C LYS A 360 10.79 -25.10 -23.13
N GLY A 361 11.02 -26.41 -23.13
CA GLY A 361 11.48 -27.15 -24.31
C GLY A 361 10.53 -27.15 -25.51
N GLN A 362 9.23 -26.94 -25.28
CA GLN A 362 8.24 -26.83 -26.37
C GLN A 362 7.95 -25.38 -26.81
N SER A 363 8.55 -24.38 -26.15
CA SER A 363 8.33 -22.97 -26.46
C SER A 363 9.30 -22.48 -27.53
N THR A 364 8.81 -21.70 -28.49
CA THR A 364 9.66 -20.97 -29.44
C THR A 364 10.25 -19.70 -28.81
N MET A 365 9.60 -19.15 -27.78
CA MET A 365 10.16 -18.08 -26.94
C MET A 365 9.88 -18.33 -25.47
N PHE A 366 10.86 -18.02 -24.62
CA PHE A 366 10.74 -18.12 -23.17
C PHE A 366 11.41 -16.93 -22.49
N VAL A 367 10.70 -16.32 -21.54
CA VAL A 367 11.25 -15.27 -20.66
C VAL A 367 11.08 -15.74 -19.23
N ASP A 368 12.18 -15.93 -18.51
CA ASP A 368 12.14 -16.47 -17.13
C ASP A 368 11.51 -15.50 -16.13
N ALA A 369 11.77 -14.21 -16.29
CA ALA A 369 11.24 -13.15 -15.44
C ALA A 369 10.83 -11.94 -16.27
N LEU A 370 9.51 -11.72 -16.39
CA LEU A 370 8.94 -10.54 -17.00
C LEU A 370 9.15 -9.31 -16.10
N PRO A 371 9.38 -8.11 -16.68
CA PRO A 371 9.49 -6.89 -15.91
C PRO A 371 8.14 -6.50 -15.30
N LEU A 372 8.16 -6.04 -14.04
CA LEU A 372 6.99 -5.56 -13.31
C LEU A 372 6.85 -4.04 -13.43
N ASN A 373 6.87 -3.53 -14.66
CA ASN A 373 6.67 -2.10 -14.94
C ASN A 373 5.21 -1.69 -14.70
N VAL A 374 4.96 -0.42 -14.39
CA VAL A 374 3.60 0.12 -14.23
C VAL A 374 3.04 0.52 -15.60
N PRO A 375 2.01 -0.16 -16.13
CA PRO A 375 1.40 0.23 -17.39
C PRO A 375 0.65 1.57 -17.25
N ALA A 376 0.71 2.43 -18.27
CA ALA A 376 -0.02 3.70 -18.26
C ALA A 376 -1.54 3.50 -18.05
N ALA A 377 -2.10 2.45 -18.66
CA ALA A 377 -3.51 2.09 -18.52
C ALA A 377 -3.89 1.65 -17.10
N TYR A 378 -2.94 1.19 -16.27
CA TYR A 378 -3.23 0.82 -14.89
C TYR A 378 -3.76 2.01 -14.09
N ARG A 379 -3.26 3.21 -14.41
CA ARG A 379 -3.62 4.51 -13.80
C ARG A 379 -4.81 5.20 -14.47
N ALA A 380 -5.30 4.66 -15.58
CA ALA A 380 -6.29 5.34 -16.38
C ALA A 380 -7.71 5.19 -15.79
N THR A 381 -8.58 6.15 -16.10
CA THR A 381 -10.03 6.09 -15.80
C THR A 381 -10.81 5.24 -16.81
N THR A 382 -10.11 4.54 -17.71
CA THR A 382 -10.67 3.61 -18.69
C THR A 382 -11.24 2.36 -18.00
N ASP A 383 -11.95 1.52 -18.77
CA ASP A 383 -12.59 0.29 -18.27
C ASP A 383 -11.69 -0.52 -17.33
N ALA A 384 -12.14 -0.66 -16.08
CA ALA A 384 -11.43 -1.36 -15.02
C ALA A 384 -11.16 -2.84 -15.35
N ALA A 385 -11.99 -3.46 -16.19
CA ALA A 385 -11.78 -4.84 -16.62
C ALA A 385 -10.49 -5.02 -17.42
N GLN A 386 -10.05 -3.98 -18.13
CA GLN A 386 -8.87 -3.99 -19.01
C GLN A 386 -7.59 -3.45 -18.34
N ARG A 387 -7.66 -3.09 -17.05
CA ARG A 387 -6.52 -2.56 -16.30
C ARG A 387 -5.76 -3.68 -15.60
N PHE A 388 -4.50 -3.85 -15.97
CA PHE A 388 -3.60 -4.85 -15.39
C PHE A 388 -2.44 -4.15 -14.67
N PRO A 389 -1.99 -4.65 -13.50
CA PRO A 389 -0.86 -4.09 -12.78
C PRO A 389 0.46 -4.25 -13.54
N TYR A 390 0.51 -5.21 -14.47
CA TYR A 390 1.71 -5.58 -15.22
C TYR A 390 1.43 -5.74 -16.72
N LYS A 391 2.40 -5.33 -17.53
CA LYS A 391 2.40 -5.44 -18.99
C LYS A 391 3.83 -5.57 -19.51
N ALA A 392 4.05 -6.38 -20.53
CA ALA A 392 5.34 -6.55 -21.19
C ALA A 392 5.18 -6.73 -22.70
N SER A 393 6.20 -6.33 -23.46
CA SER A 393 6.24 -6.45 -24.92
C SER A 393 7.49 -7.19 -25.37
N ILE A 394 7.34 -8.15 -26.27
CA ILE A 394 8.39 -9.06 -26.74
C ILE A 394 8.31 -9.15 -28.27
N LYS A 395 9.46 -9.01 -28.91
CA LYS A 395 9.58 -9.08 -30.38
C LYS A 395 9.79 -10.52 -30.83
N GLY A 396 9.60 -10.77 -32.13
CA GLY A 396 9.92 -12.04 -32.77
C GLY A 396 8.69 -12.87 -33.14
N ILE A 397 7.51 -12.25 -33.18
CA ILE A 397 6.29 -12.87 -33.69
C ILE A 397 6.28 -12.68 -35.20
N GLU A 398 6.16 -13.76 -35.96
CA GLU A 398 6.14 -13.72 -37.42
C GLU A 398 4.70 -13.69 -37.95
N ALA A 399 4.51 -12.91 -39.02
CA ALA A 399 3.22 -12.73 -39.66
C ALA A 399 2.63 -14.05 -40.19
N GLY A 400 1.33 -14.24 -39.99
CA GLY A 400 0.57 -15.37 -40.55
C GLY A 400 0.72 -16.70 -39.79
N LYS A 401 1.42 -16.70 -38.65
CA LYS A 401 1.54 -17.86 -37.76
C LYS A 401 0.58 -17.76 -36.57
N THR A 402 0.22 -18.91 -36.01
CA THR A 402 -0.56 -19.00 -34.77
C THR A 402 0.36 -19.27 -33.59
N TYR A 403 0.18 -18.54 -32.50
CA TYR A 403 0.94 -18.71 -31.26
C TYR A 403 0.02 -18.93 -30.06
N TYR A 404 0.47 -19.74 -29.12
CA TYR A 404 -0.15 -19.95 -27.81
C TYR A 404 0.74 -19.31 -26.75
N VAL A 405 0.15 -18.43 -25.96
CA VAL A 405 0.84 -17.57 -24.99
C VAL A 405 0.41 -17.94 -23.58
N LEU A 406 1.36 -18.23 -22.71
CA LEU A 406 1.12 -18.64 -21.32
C LEU A 406 2.02 -17.86 -20.37
N ILE A 407 1.44 -17.38 -19.26
CA ILE A 407 2.19 -16.83 -18.14
C ILE A 407 2.00 -17.73 -16.92
N ARG A 408 3.11 -18.04 -16.22
CA ARG A 408 3.08 -18.70 -14.91
C ARG A 408 3.74 -17.86 -13.85
N ALA A 409 3.18 -17.89 -12.64
CA ALA A 409 3.76 -17.24 -11.48
C ALA A 409 4.70 -18.19 -10.73
N ARG A 410 5.80 -17.64 -10.19
CA ARG A 410 6.81 -18.35 -9.40
C ARG A 410 7.15 -17.56 -8.16
N ASN A 411 7.12 -18.22 -7.00
CA ASN A 411 7.51 -17.61 -5.74
C ASN A 411 9.04 -17.60 -5.55
N ALA A 412 9.53 -16.92 -4.52
CA ALA A 412 10.97 -16.82 -4.23
C ALA A 412 11.65 -18.16 -3.84
N LYS A 413 10.88 -19.23 -3.61
CA LYS A 413 11.38 -20.60 -3.41
C LYS A 413 11.45 -21.41 -4.71
N GLY A 414 11.16 -20.80 -5.86
CA GLY A 414 11.20 -21.45 -7.17
C GLY A 414 9.98 -22.32 -7.47
N GLN A 415 8.93 -22.27 -6.64
CA GLN A 415 7.71 -23.05 -6.86
C GLN A 415 6.81 -22.34 -7.86
N TYR A 416 6.46 -23.03 -8.94
CA TYR A 416 5.49 -22.58 -9.93
C TYR A 416 4.08 -23.02 -9.56
N GLU A 417 3.12 -22.17 -9.87
CA GLU A 417 1.72 -22.55 -9.90
C GLU A 417 1.37 -23.34 -11.18
N ALA A 418 0.21 -23.99 -11.19
CA ALA A 418 -0.16 -25.00 -12.20
C ALA A 418 -1.03 -24.46 -13.35
N ASN A 419 -0.97 -23.16 -13.66
CA ASN A 419 -1.79 -22.53 -14.69
C ASN A 419 -1.65 -23.24 -16.06
N GLN A 420 -2.81 -23.44 -16.69
CA GLN A 420 -2.99 -24.02 -18.03
C GLN A 420 -3.82 -23.09 -18.94
N HIS A 421 -4.07 -21.86 -18.52
CA HIS A 421 -4.77 -20.86 -19.31
C HIS A 421 -3.78 -20.18 -20.25
N ALA A 422 -3.76 -20.65 -21.50
CA ALA A 422 -3.03 -20.03 -22.60
C ALA A 422 -3.99 -19.32 -23.55
N ILE A 423 -3.57 -18.17 -24.09
CA ILE A 423 -4.33 -17.41 -25.09
C ILE A 423 -3.73 -17.68 -26.47
N GLU A 424 -4.59 -17.96 -27.45
CA GLU A 424 -4.20 -18.04 -28.86
C GLU A 424 -4.14 -16.64 -29.48
N VAL A 425 -3.06 -16.34 -30.21
CA VAL A 425 -2.89 -15.10 -30.98
C VAL A 425 -2.40 -15.40 -32.39
N ARG A 426 -2.69 -14.49 -33.31
CA ARG A 426 -2.18 -14.52 -34.69
C ARG A 426 -1.06 -13.49 -34.85
N GLY A 427 0.02 -13.92 -35.47
CA GLY A 427 1.18 -13.10 -35.78
C GLY A 427 1.01 -12.20 -36.98
#